data_AF-A0AAZ3QBH6-F1
#
_entry.id   AF-A0AAZ3QBH6-F1
#
_cell.length_a   1.000
_cell.length_b   1.000
_cell.length_c   1.000
_cell.angle_alpha   90.00
_cell.angle_beta   90.00
_cell.angle_gamma   90.00
#
_symmetry.space_group_name_H-M   'P 1'
#
loop_
_entity.id
_entity.type
_entity.pdbx_description
1 polymer ?
#
loop_
_entity_poly.entity_id
_entity_poly.type
_entity_poly.pdbx_seq_one_letter_code
_entity_poly.pdbx_strand_id
1 'polypeptide(L)'
;MSDLRSKWYLVVDRLTVLFLKFLQYFQQLQLTVWWLLELHIIKIVSSYIIWVSVKEVSLFNYVFLVSWAFALPFGQFRPLASSVCTVWTCVIIVCKMLYQLTSINPSTYSKNCSMPLNYTDNQRSEMAHSLLYSAPVDPANWVGLRKFSPLLENLRNNLLILALLAFEVTIYRHQDLYRMRNNLTTPVTRTIFHDITRQHLDDSIVNGAKYFINYFFYKFGLETCLLLAVNVIGQRMDFYAMLHAFGLIAVIYQRRRKAIADTWPKYCCFLACMLTFQYFVCIGVPPAACKDYPWRFPSSSTDSNVIKWLYFPDFHTKPNPMFLLYDFMLLLCASLQRQVFEEEKEEAVRLLAGDNMEICRDLDSTSFSQHNPVPDFIHCRSYLDMLKVIMFSYLFWFVLTIIFITGTTRISIFCMGYLVACFYFLLFGGDLLLKPIKSILHYWDFLIAYNVFVITMKNILSILACGYIKSLVTNHCWLIQLFSLACTIKGYSKRRHHLGQHLFCLPVATATRIHEPLLPTRGRRHSLLTDPRLQVNFNVVWFGLLYFHNDH
;
A
#
# COMPACT_ATOMS: atom_id res chain seq x y z
N MET A 1 -43.26 21.14 50.94
CA MET A 1 -42.09 20.28 51.25
C MET A 1 -42.25 18.84 50.74
N SER A 2 -43.46 18.26 50.77
CA SER A 2 -43.81 16.96 50.17
C SER A 2 -43.73 16.93 48.63
N ASP A 3 -44.18 17.98 47.95
CA ASP A 3 -44.22 18.03 46.49
C ASP A 3 -42.82 18.06 45.84
N LEU A 4 -41.84 18.76 46.48
CA LEU A 4 -40.44 18.73 46.04
C LEU A 4 -39.83 17.33 46.16
N ARG A 5 -40.11 16.63 47.27
CA ARG A 5 -39.59 15.28 47.54
C ARG A 5 -40.10 14.26 46.49
N SER A 6 -41.33 14.41 46.02
CA SER A 6 -41.92 13.56 44.97
C SER A 6 -41.25 13.78 43.60
N LYS A 7 -40.94 15.03 43.25
CA LYS A 7 -40.26 15.41 41.99
C LYS A 7 -38.82 14.91 41.97
N TRP A 8 -38.10 15.03 43.08
CA TRP A 8 -36.75 14.47 43.22
C TRP A 8 -36.74 12.95 43.11
N TYR A 9 -37.73 12.26 43.68
CA TYR A 9 -37.87 10.81 43.53
C TYR A 9 -38.06 10.40 42.05
N LEU A 10 -38.91 11.11 41.31
CA LEU A 10 -39.15 10.86 39.89
C LEU A 10 -37.90 11.14 39.02
N VAL A 11 -37.12 12.17 39.38
CA VAL A 11 -35.86 12.49 38.68
C VAL A 11 -34.81 11.41 38.95
N VAL A 12 -34.69 10.95 40.19
CA VAL A 12 -33.79 9.85 40.56
C VAL A 12 -34.18 8.56 39.83
N ASP A 13 -35.46 8.23 39.76
CA ASP A 13 -35.95 7.04 39.04
C ASP A 13 -35.70 7.11 37.53
N ARG A 14 -35.88 8.28 36.91
CA ARG A 14 -35.51 8.47 35.49
C ARG A 14 -34.00 8.38 35.27
N LEU A 15 -33.20 8.91 36.19
CA LEU A 15 -31.74 8.83 36.13
C LEU A 15 -31.24 7.40 36.31
N THR A 16 -31.84 6.59 37.19
CA THR A 16 -31.47 5.18 37.37
C THR A 16 -31.82 4.36 36.12
N VAL A 17 -32.99 4.58 35.51
CA VAL A 17 -33.36 3.90 34.24
C VAL A 17 -32.40 4.29 33.11
N LEU A 18 -32.06 5.59 32.99
CA LEU A 18 -31.07 6.05 32.01
C LEU A 18 -29.68 5.46 32.28
N PHE A 19 -29.27 5.37 33.55
CA PHE A 19 -28.00 4.79 33.94
C PHE A 19 -27.93 3.29 33.65
N LEU A 20 -29.01 2.53 33.92
CA LEU A 20 -29.10 1.11 33.56
C LEU A 20 -29.04 0.92 32.05
N LYS A 21 -29.77 1.73 31.28
CA LYS A 21 -29.71 1.70 29.81
C LYS A 21 -28.31 2.05 29.30
N PHE A 22 -27.66 3.04 29.90
CA PHE A 22 -26.28 3.39 29.61
C PHE A 22 -25.31 2.25 29.92
N LEU A 23 -25.46 1.58 31.07
CA LEU A 23 -24.63 0.44 31.44
C LEU A 23 -24.82 -0.73 30.46
N GLN A 24 -26.06 -0.98 30.02
CA GLN A 24 -26.36 -1.98 28.99
C GLN A 24 -25.69 -1.65 27.65
N TYR A 25 -25.78 -0.41 27.18
CA TYR A 25 -25.07 0.03 25.98
C TYR A 25 -23.55 -0.04 26.13
N PHE A 26 -23.03 0.28 27.31
CA PHE A 26 -21.60 0.20 27.58
C PHE A 26 -21.10 -1.25 27.57
N GLN A 27 -21.87 -2.19 28.14
CA GLN A 27 -21.55 -3.62 28.07
C GLN A 27 -21.58 -4.13 26.63
N GLN A 28 -22.58 -3.74 25.84
CA GLN A 28 -22.63 -4.08 24.41
C GLN A 28 -21.43 -3.48 23.65
N LEU A 29 -21.11 -2.21 23.89
CA LEU A 29 -19.95 -1.55 23.30
C LEU A 29 -18.65 -2.27 23.67
N GLN A 30 -18.46 -2.62 24.94
CA GLN A 30 -17.29 -3.36 25.41
C GLN A 30 -17.15 -4.70 24.66
N LEU A 31 -18.22 -5.49 24.54
CA LEU A 31 -18.20 -6.74 23.78
C LEU A 31 -17.83 -6.53 22.31
N THR A 32 -18.42 -5.52 21.66
CA THR A 32 -18.08 -5.20 20.26
C THR A 32 -16.62 -4.74 20.09
N VAL A 33 -16.07 -4.00 21.05
CA VAL A 33 -14.67 -3.57 21.03
C VAL A 33 -13.73 -4.75 21.19
N TRP A 34 -13.99 -5.65 22.15
CA TRP A 34 -13.18 -6.85 22.32
C TRP A 34 -13.24 -7.77 21.10
N TRP A 35 -14.41 -7.88 20.47
CA TRP A 35 -14.58 -8.64 19.22
C TRP A 35 -13.79 -8.02 18.06
N LEU A 36 -13.91 -6.69 17.85
CA LEU A 36 -13.16 -6.00 16.81
C LEU A 36 -11.65 -6.09 17.03
N LEU A 37 -11.20 -6.00 18.29
CA LEU A 37 -9.81 -6.18 18.65
C LEU A 37 -9.32 -7.59 18.29
N GLU A 38 -10.06 -8.65 18.62
CA GLU A 38 -9.68 -10.02 18.24
C GLU A 38 -9.52 -10.18 16.72
N LEU A 39 -10.38 -9.53 15.93
CA LEU A 39 -10.33 -9.57 14.46
C LEU A 39 -9.14 -8.81 13.87
N HIS A 40 -8.78 -7.66 14.44
CA HIS A 40 -7.82 -6.72 13.83
C HIS A 40 -6.46 -6.65 14.55
N ILE A 41 -6.27 -7.32 15.70
CA ILE A 41 -5.06 -7.18 16.52
C ILE A 41 -3.77 -7.52 15.75
N ILE A 42 -3.76 -8.61 14.97
CA ILE A 42 -2.59 -9.00 14.17
C ILE A 42 -2.18 -7.88 13.19
N LYS A 43 -3.15 -7.22 12.57
CA LYS A 43 -2.92 -6.11 11.64
C LYS A 43 -2.31 -4.91 12.36
N ILE A 44 -2.80 -4.61 13.57
CA ILE A 44 -2.33 -3.49 14.40
C ILE A 44 -0.89 -3.75 14.88
N VAL A 45 -0.63 -4.93 15.46
CA VAL A 45 0.68 -5.32 16.00
C VAL A 45 1.74 -5.35 14.89
N SER A 46 1.47 -6.03 13.78
CA SER A 46 2.40 -6.09 12.64
C SER A 46 2.68 -4.71 12.04
N SER A 47 1.66 -3.87 11.86
CA SER A 47 1.82 -2.52 11.31
C SER A 47 2.67 -1.64 12.22
N TYR A 48 2.46 -1.71 13.54
CA TYR A 48 3.23 -0.93 14.49
C TYR A 48 4.70 -1.38 14.56
N ILE A 49 4.96 -2.68 14.59
CA ILE A 49 6.32 -3.23 14.65
C ILE A 49 7.12 -2.87 13.39
N ILE A 50 6.51 -2.99 12.20
CA ILE A 50 7.17 -2.60 10.95
C ILE A 50 7.37 -1.09 10.88
N TRP A 51 6.41 -0.28 11.33
CA TRP A 51 6.57 1.17 11.43
C TRP A 51 7.76 1.57 12.31
N VAL A 52 7.91 0.96 13.49
CA VAL A 52 9.06 1.20 14.38
C VAL A 52 10.37 0.78 13.70
N SER A 53 10.39 -0.39 13.07
CA SER A 53 11.58 -0.92 12.38
C SER A 53 12.03 -0.03 11.23
N VAL A 54 11.08 0.51 10.46
CA VAL A 54 11.36 1.45 9.36
C VAL A 54 11.81 2.83 9.86
N LYS A 55 11.27 3.30 10.98
CA LYS A 55 11.64 4.60 11.56
C LYS A 55 13.06 4.58 12.14
N GLU A 56 13.44 3.49 12.79
CA GLU A 56 14.79 3.28 13.34
C GLU A 56 15.46 2.10 12.64
N VAL A 57 16.05 2.34 11.48
CA VAL A 57 16.78 1.30 10.74
C VAL A 57 18.00 0.87 11.55
N SER A 58 18.00 -0.39 11.97
CA SER A 58 19.08 -1.01 12.74
C SER A 58 19.10 -2.53 12.55
N LEU A 59 20.24 -3.14 12.89
CA LEU A 59 20.39 -4.60 12.86
C LEU A 59 19.42 -5.29 13.84
N PHE A 60 19.26 -4.75 15.06
CA PHE A 60 18.33 -5.33 16.03
C PHE A 60 16.89 -5.39 15.52
N ASN A 61 16.44 -4.34 14.81
CA ASN A 61 15.09 -4.29 14.25
C ASN A 61 14.91 -5.19 13.01
N TYR A 62 15.99 -5.74 12.44
CA TYR A 62 15.88 -6.68 11.32
C TYR A 62 15.13 -7.96 11.70
N VAL A 63 15.36 -8.46 12.92
CA VAL A 63 14.69 -9.67 13.43
C VAL A 63 13.17 -9.48 13.44
N PHE A 64 12.70 -8.32 13.92
CA PHE A 64 11.27 -7.99 13.93
C PHE A 64 10.66 -7.99 12.53
N LEU A 65 11.36 -7.39 11.57
CA LEU A 65 10.89 -7.31 10.20
C LEU A 65 10.83 -8.70 9.55
N VAL A 66 11.86 -9.54 9.73
CA VAL A 66 11.88 -10.90 9.19
C VAL A 66 10.77 -11.74 9.82
N SER A 67 10.61 -11.69 11.15
CA SER A 67 9.56 -12.45 11.85
C SER A 67 8.17 -12.10 11.34
N TRP A 68 7.82 -10.81 11.20
CA TRP A 68 6.49 -10.39 10.74
C TRP A 68 6.29 -10.50 9.23
N ALA A 69 7.34 -10.34 8.42
CA ALA A 69 7.25 -10.53 6.96
C ALA A 69 6.84 -11.96 6.60
N PHE A 70 7.35 -12.97 7.31
CA PHE A 70 6.98 -14.37 7.09
C PHE A 70 5.75 -14.82 7.89
N ALA A 71 5.48 -14.24 9.06
CA ALA A 71 4.30 -14.60 9.85
C ALA A 71 2.97 -14.13 9.25
N LEU A 72 2.97 -13.04 8.47
CA LEU A 72 1.75 -12.54 7.84
C LEU A 72 1.19 -13.52 6.80
N PRO A 73 1.94 -13.96 5.77
CA PRO A 73 1.45 -14.91 4.76
C PRO A 73 1.20 -16.32 5.29
N PHE A 74 1.92 -16.75 6.32
CA PHE A 74 1.87 -18.12 6.83
C PHE A 74 1.33 -18.11 8.27
N GLY A 75 0.02 -18.36 8.40
CA GLY A 75 -0.69 -18.27 9.69
C GLY A 75 -0.09 -19.11 10.82
N GLN A 76 0.54 -20.24 10.48
CA GLN A 76 1.20 -21.14 11.44
C GLN A 76 2.36 -20.49 12.20
N PHE A 77 3.05 -19.51 11.60
CA PHE A 77 4.20 -18.85 12.23
C PHE A 77 3.81 -17.64 13.10
N ARG A 78 2.54 -17.21 13.11
CA ARG A 78 2.07 -16.06 13.90
C ARG A 78 2.35 -16.18 15.40
N PRO A 79 1.99 -17.28 16.10
CA PRO A 79 2.28 -17.40 17.54
C PRO A 79 3.79 -17.44 17.82
N LEU A 80 4.56 -18.10 16.94
CA LEU A 80 6.02 -18.14 17.05
C LEU A 80 6.63 -16.75 16.89
N ALA A 81 6.19 -15.99 15.89
CA ALA A 81 6.69 -14.64 15.64
C ALA A 81 6.37 -13.68 16.80
N SER A 82 5.16 -13.73 17.37
CA SER A 82 4.81 -12.94 18.55
C SER A 82 5.72 -13.29 19.74
N SER A 83 5.95 -14.58 20.00
CA SER A 83 6.84 -15.08 21.07
C SER A 83 8.31 -14.68 20.87
N VAL A 84 8.82 -14.75 19.63
CA VAL A 84 10.20 -14.33 19.31
C VAL A 84 10.33 -12.82 19.47
N CYS A 85 9.35 -12.04 19.01
CA CYS A 85 9.36 -10.59 19.13
C CYS A 85 9.29 -10.13 20.58
N THR A 86 8.53 -10.79 21.47
CA THR A 86 8.48 -10.41 22.89
C THR A 86 9.83 -10.60 23.57
N VAL A 87 10.43 -11.78 23.45
CA VAL A 87 11.76 -12.07 24.01
C VAL A 87 12.81 -11.12 23.46
N TRP A 88 12.83 -10.91 22.15
CA TRP A 88 13.80 -10.02 21.51
C TRP A 88 13.62 -8.55 21.92
N THR A 89 12.38 -8.08 22.09
CA THR A 89 12.12 -6.73 22.59
C THR A 89 12.66 -6.54 24.00
N CYS A 90 12.49 -7.53 24.89
CA CYS A 90 13.06 -7.49 26.23
C CYS A 90 14.59 -7.42 26.19
N VAL A 91 15.24 -8.22 25.34
CA VAL A 91 16.70 -8.18 25.13
C VAL A 91 17.15 -6.80 24.66
N ILE A 92 16.49 -6.21 23.66
CA ILE A 92 16.81 -4.87 23.16
C ILE A 92 16.66 -3.81 24.25
N ILE A 93 15.60 -3.86 25.06
CA ILE A 93 15.39 -2.91 26.17
C ILE A 93 16.54 -2.99 27.15
N VAL A 94 16.92 -4.20 27.59
CA VAL A 94 18.06 -4.40 28.51
C VAL A 94 19.36 -3.90 27.88
N CYS A 95 19.64 -4.23 26.62
CA CYS A 95 20.83 -3.73 25.91
C CYS A 95 20.86 -2.19 25.81
N LYS A 96 19.73 -1.57 25.45
CA LYS A 96 19.62 -0.10 25.35
C LYS A 96 19.80 0.58 26.71
N MET A 97 19.31 -0.03 27.80
CA MET A 97 19.49 0.45 29.17
C MET A 97 20.94 0.32 29.63
N LEU A 98 21.56 -0.85 29.45
CA LEU A 98 22.96 -1.08 29.79
C LEU A 98 23.90 -0.12 29.04
N TYR A 99 23.61 0.17 27.77
CA TYR A 99 24.40 1.10 26.97
C TYR A 99 24.36 2.55 27.49
N GLN A 100 23.38 2.93 28.33
CA GLN A 100 23.33 4.27 28.92
C GLN A 100 24.27 4.45 30.12
N LEU A 101 24.83 3.39 30.68
CA LEU A 101 25.73 3.50 31.84
C LEU A 101 26.86 4.50 31.57
N THR A 102 27.21 5.28 32.59
CA THR A 102 28.26 6.31 32.53
C THR A 102 29.64 5.71 32.26
N SER A 103 29.83 4.42 32.55
CA SER A 103 31.06 3.68 32.25
C SER A 103 31.34 3.52 30.75
N ILE A 104 30.32 3.57 29.90
CA ILE A 104 30.47 3.34 28.45
C ILE A 104 30.62 4.69 27.75
N ASN A 105 31.81 5.09 27.34
CA ASN A 105 31.99 6.34 26.59
C ASN A 105 32.08 6.06 25.08
N PRO A 106 31.16 6.56 24.23
CA PRO A 106 31.21 6.30 22.79
C PRO A 106 32.50 6.77 22.13
N SER A 107 33.06 7.90 22.59
CA SER A 107 34.28 8.50 22.06
C SER A 107 35.49 7.56 22.09
N THR A 108 35.59 6.66 23.08
CA THR A 108 36.71 5.70 23.18
C THR A 108 36.66 4.59 22.14
N TYR A 109 35.46 4.27 21.62
CA TYR A 109 35.25 3.20 20.64
C TYR A 109 34.99 3.73 19.23
N SER A 110 34.72 5.03 19.12
CA SER A 110 34.48 5.71 17.85
C SER A 110 35.72 5.68 16.96
N LYS A 111 35.53 5.48 15.66
CA LYS A 111 36.62 5.48 14.67
C LYS A 111 36.46 6.66 13.73
N ASN A 112 37.53 7.45 13.58
CA ASN A 112 37.61 8.48 12.54
C ASN A 112 38.07 7.83 11.24
N CYS A 113 37.22 7.83 10.22
CA CYS A 113 37.58 7.36 8.90
C CYS A 113 38.19 8.51 8.10
N SER A 114 39.38 8.31 7.53
CA SER A 114 40.03 9.29 6.65
C SER A 114 39.60 9.10 5.20
N MET A 115 39.53 10.21 4.45
CA MET A 115 39.23 10.15 3.02
C MET A 115 40.43 9.62 2.21
N PRO A 116 40.20 8.80 1.17
CA PRO A 116 41.22 8.41 0.20
C PRO A 116 41.91 9.62 -0.48
N LEU A 117 43.22 9.53 -0.67
CA LEU A 117 44.03 10.58 -1.32
C LEU A 117 43.69 10.78 -2.81
N ASN A 118 43.21 9.73 -3.48
CA ASN A 118 42.96 9.73 -4.92
C ASN A 118 41.63 10.40 -5.33
N TYR A 119 40.87 10.99 -4.40
CA TYR A 119 39.66 11.73 -4.74
C TYR A 119 39.97 13.09 -5.36
N THR A 120 39.22 13.43 -6.42
CA THR A 120 39.18 14.79 -6.98
C THR A 120 38.57 15.79 -5.99
N ASP A 121 38.86 17.08 -6.15
CA ASP A 121 38.35 18.13 -5.26
C ASP A 121 36.80 18.17 -5.22
N ASN A 122 36.16 17.93 -6.37
CA ASN A 122 34.70 17.84 -6.45
C ASN A 122 34.17 16.66 -5.64
N GLN A 123 34.74 15.46 -5.81
CA GLN A 123 34.34 14.27 -5.03
C GLN A 123 34.57 14.48 -3.53
N ARG A 124 35.67 15.14 -3.16
CA ARG A 124 35.97 15.46 -1.75
C ARG A 124 34.88 16.36 -1.15
N SER A 125 34.45 17.38 -1.88
CA SER A 125 33.38 18.28 -1.44
C SER A 125 32.03 17.55 -1.27
N GLU A 126 31.69 16.63 -2.18
CA GLU A 126 30.46 15.83 -2.08
C GLU A 126 30.52 14.85 -0.90
N MET A 127 31.64 14.14 -0.76
CA MET A 127 31.81 13.09 0.25
C MET A 127 32.02 13.65 1.67
N ALA A 128 32.38 14.92 1.83
CA ALA A 128 32.50 15.57 3.14
C ALA A 128 31.22 15.50 3.98
N HIS A 129 30.05 15.47 3.33
CA HIS A 129 28.75 15.35 4.00
C HIS A 129 28.28 13.90 4.19
N SER A 130 29.07 12.91 3.76
CA SER A 130 28.73 11.50 3.92
C SER A 130 28.90 11.05 5.39
N LEU A 131 28.15 10.03 5.78
CA LEU A 131 28.17 9.49 7.16
C LEU A 131 29.58 9.08 7.62
N LEU A 132 30.44 8.58 6.72
CA LEU A 132 31.77 8.08 7.06
C LEU A 132 32.75 9.19 7.41
N TYR A 133 32.64 10.35 6.75
CA TYR A 133 33.65 11.41 6.82
C TYR A 133 33.18 12.65 7.57
N SER A 134 31.88 12.79 7.86
CA SER A 134 31.34 13.95 8.56
C SER A 134 31.65 13.97 10.07
N ALA A 135 31.74 12.79 10.69
CA ALA A 135 31.90 12.64 12.13
C ALA A 135 32.53 11.28 12.48
N PRO A 136 33.14 11.14 13.68
CA PRO A 136 33.55 9.84 14.20
C PRO A 136 32.41 8.83 14.14
N VAL A 137 32.70 7.64 13.63
CA VAL A 137 31.70 6.58 13.45
C VAL A 137 31.69 5.68 14.68
N ASP A 138 30.53 5.65 15.35
CA ASP A 138 30.27 4.72 16.44
C ASP A 138 29.81 3.35 15.88
N PRO A 139 30.52 2.24 16.15
CA PRO A 139 30.12 0.91 15.68
C PRO A 139 28.76 0.47 16.24
N ALA A 140 28.45 0.88 17.47
CA ALA A 140 27.22 0.53 18.18
C ALA A 140 25.96 1.13 17.51
N ASN A 141 26.11 2.24 16.80
CA ASN A 141 25.01 2.94 16.13
C ASN A 141 24.39 2.07 15.02
N TRP A 142 25.22 1.35 14.25
CA TRP A 142 24.76 0.43 13.20
C TRP A 142 23.94 -0.75 13.76
N VAL A 143 24.31 -1.23 14.95
CA VAL A 143 23.58 -2.29 15.65
C VAL A 143 22.21 -1.79 16.15
N GLY A 144 22.10 -0.49 16.47
CA GLY A 144 20.88 0.14 17.02
C GLY A 144 21.05 0.67 18.44
N LEU A 145 22.28 0.78 18.93
CA LEU A 145 22.61 1.33 20.24
C LEU A 145 23.10 2.77 20.10
N ARG A 146 22.36 3.70 20.70
CA ARG A 146 22.69 5.12 20.75
C ARG A 146 22.50 5.64 22.17
N LYS A 147 23.42 6.50 22.61
CA LYS A 147 23.24 7.27 23.85
C LYS A 147 22.29 8.43 23.59
N PHE A 148 21.26 8.54 24.42
CA PHE A 148 20.27 9.62 24.33
C PHE A 148 19.94 10.13 25.73
N SER A 149 19.73 11.44 25.84
CA SER A 149 19.13 12.09 27.00
C SER A 149 17.91 12.85 26.49
N PRO A 150 16.66 12.49 26.88
CA PRO A 150 16.22 11.54 27.92
C PRO A 150 16.06 10.07 27.47
N LEU A 151 16.27 9.13 28.41
CA LEU A 151 16.20 7.67 28.16
C LEU A 151 14.83 7.19 27.69
N LEU A 152 13.75 7.74 28.26
CA LEU A 152 12.39 7.27 28.00
C LEU A 152 12.00 7.42 26.53
N GLU A 153 12.47 8.46 25.84
CA GLU A 153 12.12 8.69 24.44
C GLU A 153 12.69 7.61 23.50
N ASN A 154 13.90 7.12 23.78
CA ASN A 154 14.53 6.04 23.03
C ASN A 154 13.88 4.67 23.33
N LEU A 155 13.45 4.44 24.57
CA LEU A 155 12.79 3.19 24.96
C LEU A 155 11.29 3.17 24.63
N ARG A 156 10.64 4.32 24.46
CA ARG A 156 9.19 4.44 24.22
C ARG A 156 8.70 3.53 23.12
N ASN A 157 9.40 3.48 21.98
CA ASN A 157 8.98 2.66 20.84
C ASN A 157 9.01 1.16 21.19
N ASN A 158 10.08 0.69 21.84
CA ASN A 158 10.24 -0.71 22.25
C ASN A 158 9.28 -1.11 23.39
N LEU A 159 9.04 -0.22 24.36
CA LEU A 159 8.06 -0.43 25.42
C LEU A 159 6.63 -0.55 24.86
N LEU A 160 6.30 0.27 23.85
CA LEU A 160 5.01 0.17 23.17
C LEU A 160 4.88 -1.11 22.35
N ILE A 161 5.96 -1.61 21.72
CA ILE A 161 5.96 -2.94 21.07
C ILE A 161 5.64 -4.01 22.11
N LEU A 162 6.33 -4.00 23.25
CA LEU A 162 6.12 -4.98 24.32
C LEU A 162 4.68 -4.91 24.87
N ALA A 163 4.17 -3.71 25.09
CA ALA A 163 2.80 -3.50 25.56
C ALA A 163 1.77 -4.01 24.55
N LEU A 164 1.96 -3.79 23.24
CA LEU A 164 1.07 -4.28 22.20
C LEU A 164 1.10 -5.80 22.07
N LEU A 165 2.28 -6.43 22.18
CA LEU A 165 2.40 -7.89 22.17
C LEU A 165 1.77 -8.53 23.42
N ALA A 166 1.92 -7.91 24.60
CA ALA A 166 1.23 -8.36 25.80
C ALA A 166 -0.29 -8.20 25.67
N PHE A 167 -0.74 -7.09 25.07
CA PHE A 167 -2.15 -6.83 24.80
C PHE A 167 -2.75 -7.82 23.80
N GLU A 168 -1.99 -8.24 22.78
CA GLU A 168 -2.39 -9.30 21.84
C GLU A 168 -2.77 -10.59 22.58
N VAL A 169 -1.87 -11.11 23.42
CA VAL A 169 -2.14 -12.31 24.21
C VAL A 169 -3.30 -12.09 25.19
N THR A 170 -3.40 -10.90 25.78
CA THR A 170 -4.50 -10.55 26.69
C THR A 170 -5.86 -10.61 25.99
N ILE A 171 -5.97 -10.11 24.76
CA ILE A 171 -7.21 -10.19 23.96
C ILE A 171 -7.59 -11.65 23.72
N TYR A 172 -6.65 -12.48 23.24
CA TYR A 172 -6.94 -13.90 22.98
C TYR A 172 -7.38 -14.63 24.25
N ARG A 173 -6.69 -14.41 25.38
CA ARG A 173 -7.07 -15.01 26.66
C ARG A 173 -8.42 -14.51 27.19
N HIS A 174 -8.71 -13.22 27.05
CA HIS A 174 -10.00 -12.66 27.44
C HIS A 174 -11.14 -13.31 26.66
N GLN A 175 -10.96 -13.48 25.34
CA GLN A 175 -11.94 -14.08 24.46
C GLN A 175 -12.16 -15.57 24.77
N ASP A 176 -11.09 -16.32 25.00
CA ASP A 176 -11.19 -17.72 25.43
C ASP A 176 -11.96 -17.85 26.76
N LEU A 177 -11.67 -16.99 27.73
CA LEU A 177 -12.37 -16.97 29.01
C LEU A 177 -13.85 -16.59 28.86
N TYR A 178 -14.16 -15.61 28.01
CA TYR A 178 -15.54 -15.21 27.71
C TYR A 178 -16.34 -16.36 27.06
N ARG A 179 -15.73 -17.08 26.11
CA ARG A 179 -16.34 -18.24 25.44
C ARG A 179 -16.58 -19.39 26.41
N MET A 180 -15.59 -19.72 27.23
CA MET A 180 -15.69 -20.79 28.22
C MET A 180 -16.77 -20.50 29.26
N ARG A 181 -16.86 -19.25 29.75
CA ARG A 181 -17.86 -18.87 30.76
C ARG A 181 -19.30 -18.94 30.22
N ASN A 182 -19.49 -18.64 28.95
CA ASN A 182 -20.81 -18.58 28.32
C ASN A 182 -21.14 -19.82 27.47
N ASN A 183 -20.27 -20.85 27.47
CA ASN A 183 -20.38 -22.04 26.63
C ASN A 183 -20.59 -21.72 25.13
N LEU A 184 -19.88 -20.71 24.61
CA LEU A 184 -19.95 -20.29 23.21
C LEU A 184 -18.83 -20.97 22.39
N THR A 185 -19.16 -21.39 21.17
CA THR A 185 -18.18 -21.91 20.20
C THR A 185 -17.49 -20.78 19.43
N THR A 186 -16.34 -21.07 18.83
CA THR A 186 -15.71 -20.12 17.92
C THR A 186 -16.58 -19.95 16.67
N PRO A 187 -16.95 -18.70 16.30
CA PRO A 187 -17.79 -18.48 15.14
C PRO A 187 -17.07 -18.91 13.87
N VAL A 188 -17.81 -19.55 12.96
CA VAL A 188 -17.30 -20.11 11.71
C VAL A 188 -16.75 -18.99 10.81
N THR A 189 -17.48 -17.87 10.71
CA THR A 189 -17.04 -16.68 9.99
C THR A 189 -16.68 -15.55 10.97
N ARG A 190 -15.53 -14.94 10.74
CA ARG A 190 -14.99 -13.82 11.52
C ARG A 190 -15.61 -12.47 11.12
N THR A 191 -16.93 -12.33 11.26
CA THR A 191 -17.70 -11.16 10.83
C THR A 191 -18.15 -10.26 11.98
N ILE A 192 -18.48 -9.00 11.69
CA ILE A 192 -18.96 -8.05 12.71
C ILE A 192 -20.45 -8.29 12.97
N PHE A 193 -21.26 -8.36 11.92
CA PHE A 193 -22.69 -8.63 12.02
C PHE A 193 -22.97 -10.09 11.66
N HIS A 194 -23.40 -10.90 12.63
CA HIS A 194 -23.61 -12.34 12.43
C HIS A 194 -24.94 -12.63 11.72
N ASP A 195 -25.90 -11.72 11.79
CA ASP A 195 -27.26 -11.90 11.26
C ASP A 195 -27.35 -11.67 9.73
N ILE A 196 -26.29 -11.13 9.10
CA ILE A 196 -26.33 -10.69 7.70
C ILE A 196 -25.61 -11.69 6.81
N THR A 197 -26.37 -12.30 5.91
CA THR A 197 -25.92 -13.27 4.91
C THR A 197 -26.08 -12.71 3.49
N ARG A 198 -25.61 -13.45 2.47
CA ARG A 198 -25.78 -13.10 1.05
C ARG A 198 -27.24 -12.90 0.63
N GLN A 199 -28.19 -13.59 1.27
CA GLN A 199 -29.62 -13.44 0.95
C GLN A 199 -30.14 -12.06 1.35
N HIS A 200 -29.64 -11.50 2.45
CA HIS A 200 -30.04 -10.18 2.95
C HIS A 200 -29.42 -8.99 2.20
N LEU A 201 -28.51 -9.25 1.25
CA LEU A 201 -27.87 -8.21 0.46
C LEU A 201 -28.88 -7.40 -0.36
N ASP A 202 -29.90 -8.08 -0.89
CA ASP A 202 -30.84 -7.51 -1.86
C ASP A 202 -32.11 -6.92 -1.23
N ASP A 203 -32.26 -7.05 0.10
CA ASP A 203 -33.47 -6.62 0.83
C ASP A 203 -33.57 -5.10 1.03
N SER A 204 -32.46 -4.45 1.42
CA SER A 204 -32.45 -3.02 1.75
C SER A 204 -31.03 -2.43 1.69
N ILE A 205 -30.93 -1.11 1.51
CA ILE A 205 -29.65 -0.38 1.50
C ILE A 205 -28.86 -0.61 2.81
N VAL A 206 -29.55 -0.66 3.95
CA VAL A 206 -28.90 -0.85 5.25
C VAL A 206 -28.34 -2.27 5.39
N ASN A 207 -29.10 -3.29 4.97
CA ASN A 207 -28.62 -4.67 5.00
C ASN A 207 -27.49 -4.90 3.99
N GLY A 208 -27.60 -4.32 2.79
CA GLY A 208 -26.52 -4.33 1.81
C GLY A 208 -25.24 -3.66 2.31
N ALA A 209 -25.35 -2.50 3.00
CA ALA A 209 -24.20 -1.85 3.61
C ALA A 209 -23.55 -2.71 4.71
N LYS A 210 -24.35 -3.36 5.58
CA LYS A 210 -23.84 -4.29 6.60
C LYS A 210 -23.14 -5.49 5.97
N TYR A 211 -23.69 -6.05 4.87
CA TYR A 211 -23.07 -7.13 4.12
C TYR A 211 -21.70 -6.71 3.57
N PHE A 212 -21.61 -5.53 2.94
CA PHE A 212 -20.33 -5.03 2.46
C PHE A 212 -19.36 -4.77 3.61
N ILE A 213 -19.77 -4.21 4.75
CA ILE A 213 -18.86 -4.04 5.91
C ILE A 213 -18.26 -5.38 6.37
N ASN A 214 -19.03 -6.47 6.34
CA ASN A 214 -18.54 -7.80 6.70
C ASN A 214 -17.63 -8.42 5.63
N TYR A 215 -18.05 -8.38 4.36
CA TYR A 215 -17.48 -9.18 3.29
C TYR A 215 -16.81 -8.37 2.18
N PHE A 216 -16.53 -7.08 2.39
CA PHE A 216 -15.88 -6.21 1.39
C PHE A 216 -14.58 -6.81 0.88
N PHE A 217 -13.69 -7.20 1.80
CA PHE A 217 -12.40 -7.78 1.42
C PHE A 217 -12.53 -9.23 0.93
N TYR A 218 -13.59 -9.95 1.32
CA TYR A 218 -13.89 -11.29 0.81
C TYR A 218 -14.30 -11.24 -0.68
N LYS A 219 -15.09 -10.24 -1.09
CA LYS A 219 -15.47 -10.04 -2.49
C LYS A 219 -14.39 -9.34 -3.31
N PHE A 220 -13.80 -8.25 -2.79
CA PHE A 220 -12.93 -7.33 -3.55
C PHE A 220 -11.45 -7.39 -3.17
N GLY A 221 -11.03 -8.48 -2.52
CA GLY A 221 -9.68 -8.58 -1.98
C GLY A 221 -8.59 -8.67 -3.07
N LEU A 222 -8.85 -9.32 -4.20
CA LEU A 222 -7.89 -9.40 -5.31
C LEU A 222 -7.68 -8.03 -5.95
N GLU A 223 -8.77 -7.32 -6.24
CA GLU A 223 -8.82 -6.02 -6.88
C GLU A 223 -8.13 -4.97 -6.02
N THR A 224 -8.40 -4.99 -4.71
CA THR A 224 -7.72 -4.12 -3.74
C THR A 224 -6.22 -4.41 -3.64
N CYS A 225 -5.80 -5.69 -3.74
CA CYS A 225 -4.39 -6.05 -3.80
C CYS A 225 -3.71 -5.57 -5.08
N LEU A 226 -4.34 -5.73 -6.25
CA LEU A 226 -3.82 -5.26 -7.54
C LEU A 226 -3.71 -3.73 -7.56
N LEU A 227 -4.71 -3.03 -7.02
CA LEU A 227 -4.67 -1.60 -6.81
C LEU A 227 -3.49 -1.18 -5.94
N LEU A 228 -3.33 -1.83 -4.80
CA LEU A 228 -2.26 -1.50 -3.88
C LEU A 228 -0.89 -1.75 -4.52
N ALA A 229 -0.73 -2.81 -5.32
CA ALA A 229 0.49 -3.09 -6.06
C ALA A 229 0.82 -1.96 -7.05
N VAL A 230 -0.16 -1.48 -7.80
CA VAL A 230 0.04 -0.33 -8.69
C VAL A 230 0.37 0.95 -7.92
N ASN A 231 -0.25 1.17 -6.75
CA ASN A 231 0.10 2.29 -5.87
C ASN A 231 1.57 2.21 -5.41
N VAL A 232 2.06 1.03 -5.00
CA VAL A 232 3.47 0.83 -4.65
C VAL A 232 4.38 1.20 -5.82
N ILE A 233 4.07 0.70 -7.02
CA ILE A 233 4.85 0.97 -8.23
C ILE A 233 4.89 2.49 -8.51
N GLY A 234 3.74 3.16 -8.44
CA GLY A 234 3.60 4.59 -8.73
C GLY A 234 4.24 5.52 -7.68
N GLN A 235 4.25 5.15 -6.41
CA GLN A 235 4.85 5.97 -5.35
C GLN A 235 6.38 5.90 -5.32
N ARG A 236 6.93 4.70 -5.59
CA ARG A 236 8.36 4.41 -5.52
C ARG A 236 9.11 4.77 -6.80
N MET A 237 8.65 4.28 -7.96
CA MET A 237 9.27 4.49 -9.28
C MET A 237 10.79 4.24 -9.27
N ASP A 238 11.21 3.14 -8.65
CA ASP A 238 12.59 2.67 -8.49
C ASP A 238 12.79 1.26 -9.09
N PHE A 239 14.02 0.72 -9.00
CA PHE A 239 14.32 -0.63 -9.48
C PHE A 239 13.44 -1.72 -8.82
N TYR A 240 13.18 -1.61 -7.51
CA TYR A 240 12.30 -2.57 -6.82
C TYR A 240 10.85 -2.48 -7.29
N ALA A 241 10.36 -1.28 -7.63
CA ALA A 241 9.06 -1.13 -8.26
C ALA A 241 8.99 -1.82 -9.63
N MET A 242 10.09 -1.89 -10.39
CA MET A 242 10.14 -2.68 -11.63
C MET A 242 9.96 -4.17 -11.34
N LEU A 243 10.60 -4.69 -10.29
CA LEU A 243 10.43 -6.08 -9.85
C LEU A 243 8.99 -6.36 -9.37
N HIS A 244 8.37 -5.44 -8.62
CA HIS A 244 6.94 -5.55 -8.27
C HIS A 244 6.04 -5.55 -9.51
N ALA A 245 6.38 -4.75 -10.54
CA ALA A 245 5.64 -4.72 -11.79
C ALA A 245 5.74 -6.04 -12.58
N PHE A 246 6.92 -6.68 -12.62
CA PHE A 246 7.06 -8.01 -13.19
C PHE A 246 6.29 -9.08 -12.41
N GLY A 247 6.31 -9.02 -11.07
CA GLY A 247 5.48 -9.88 -10.23
C GLY A 247 3.98 -9.69 -10.52
N LEU A 248 3.53 -8.45 -10.69
CA LEU A 248 2.15 -8.12 -11.06
C LEU A 248 1.77 -8.68 -12.44
N ILE A 249 2.63 -8.53 -13.45
CA ILE A 249 2.42 -9.12 -14.79
C ILE A 249 2.30 -10.64 -14.70
N ALA A 250 3.17 -11.30 -13.93
CA ALA A 250 3.14 -12.76 -13.78
C ALA A 250 1.83 -13.26 -13.16
N VAL A 251 1.25 -12.51 -12.22
CA VAL A 251 -0.06 -12.82 -11.61
C VAL A 251 -1.20 -12.54 -12.59
N ILE A 252 -1.23 -11.37 -13.23
CA ILE A 252 -2.32 -10.98 -14.16
C ILE A 252 -2.33 -11.85 -15.43
N TYR A 253 -1.17 -12.37 -15.85
CA TYR A 253 -1.09 -13.33 -16.94
C TYR A 253 -1.96 -14.57 -16.70
N GLN A 254 -2.14 -14.94 -15.42
CA GLN A 254 -3.09 -15.96 -15.03
C GLN A 254 -4.49 -15.36 -14.96
N ARG A 255 -5.25 -15.49 -16.05
CA ARG A 255 -6.57 -14.86 -16.18
C ARG A 255 -7.64 -15.40 -15.22
N ARG A 256 -7.54 -16.67 -14.81
CA ARG A 256 -8.57 -17.35 -13.99
C ARG A 256 -8.27 -17.22 -12.50
N ARG A 257 -9.25 -16.84 -11.69
CA ARG A 257 -9.18 -16.74 -10.22
C ARG A 257 -8.61 -18.01 -9.59
N LYS A 258 -9.05 -19.19 -10.04
CA LYS A 258 -8.53 -20.47 -9.54
C LYS A 258 -7.03 -20.65 -9.80
N ALA A 259 -6.56 -20.26 -10.98
CA ALA A 259 -5.14 -20.33 -11.30
C ALA A 259 -4.31 -19.33 -10.48
N ILE A 260 -4.84 -18.11 -10.30
CA ILE A 260 -4.24 -17.09 -9.42
C ILE A 260 -4.12 -17.62 -8.00
N ALA A 261 -5.19 -18.21 -7.46
CA ALA A 261 -5.22 -18.76 -6.09
C ALA A 261 -4.14 -19.83 -5.87
N ASP A 262 -3.88 -20.68 -6.86
CA ASP A 262 -2.84 -21.72 -6.78
C ASP A 262 -1.41 -21.11 -6.80
N THR A 263 -1.21 -19.98 -7.49
CA THR A 263 0.09 -19.30 -7.58
C THR A 263 0.30 -18.27 -6.47
N TRP A 264 -0.78 -17.81 -5.82
CA TRP A 264 -0.77 -16.73 -4.83
C TRP A 264 0.20 -16.93 -3.66
N PRO A 265 0.36 -18.14 -3.07
CA PRO A 265 1.34 -18.36 -2.01
C PRO A 265 2.79 -18.08 -2.46
N LYS A 266 3.11 -18.34 -3.73
CA LYS A 266 4.43 -18.05 -4.31
C LYS A 266 4.63 -16.54 -4.44
N TYR A 267 3.57 -15.81 -4.83
CA TYR A 267 3.59 -14.34 -4.89
C TYR A 267 3.76 -13.71 -3.50
N CYS A 268 3.05 -14.20 -2.47
CA CYS A 268 3.24 -13.73 -1.10
C CYS A 268 4.67 -14.00 -0.57
N CYS A 269 5.23 -15.17 -0.90
CA CYS A 269 6.63 -15.49 -0.57
C CYS A 269 7.61 -14.53 -1.27
N PHE A 270 7.39 -14.25 -2.57
CA PHE A 270 8.16 -13.26 -3.32
C PHE A 270 8.12 -11.88 -2.65
N LEU A 271 6.94 -11.40 -2.26
CA LEU A 271 6.79 -10.11 -1.57
C LEU A 271 7.51 -10.10 -0.20
N ALA A 272 7.41 -11.18 0.58
CA ALA A 272 8.09 -11.29 1.87
C ALA A 272 9.62 -11.27 1.70
N CYS A 273 10.17 -12.05 0.77
CA CYS A 273 11.60 -12.06 0.46
C CYS A 273 12.11 -10.73 -0.08
N MET A 274 11.30 -10.04 -0.88
CA MET A 274 11.62 -8.70 -1.38
C MET A 274 11.68 -7.68 -0.24
N LEU A 275 10.72 -7.69 0.69
CA LEU A 275 10.70 -6.79 1.84
C LEU A 275 11.92 -7.01 2.75
N THR A 276 12.28 -8.27 3.04
CA THR A 276 13.45 -8.58 3.88
C THR A 276 14.76 -8.15 3.21
N PHE A 277 14.91 -8.41 1.92
CA PHE A 277 16.10 -8.00 1.18
C PHE A 277 16.23 -6.48 1.09
N GLN A 278 15.14 -5.75 0.86
CA GLN A 278 15.16 -4.29 0.82
C GLN A 278 15.52 -3.67 2.15
N TYR A 279 15.06 -4.23 3.27
CA TYR A 279 15.46 -3.75 4.58
C TYR A 279 16.94 -4.03 4.84
N PHE A 280 17.45 -5.20 4.45
CA PHE A 280 18.87 -5.51 4.53
C PHE A 280 19.72 -4.50 3.74
N VAL A 281 19.26 -4.10 2.54
CA VAL A 281 19.89 -3.02 1.77
C VAL A 281 19.84 -1.68 2.51
N CYS A 282 18.76 -1.36 3.23
CA CYS A 282 18.71 -0.15 4.05
C CYS A 282 19.69 -0.14 5.23
N ILE A 283 20.00 -1.32 5.81
CA ILE A 283 21.01 -1.44 6.88
C ILE A 283 22.41 -1.14 6.35
N GLY A 284 22.74 -1.68 5.17
CA GLY A 284 24.06 -1.54 4.56
C GLY A 284 25.18 -2.23 5.35
N VAL A 285 26.43 -1.92 4.98
CA VAL A 285 27.64 -2.48 5.61
C VAL A 285 28.00 -1.67 6.86
N PRO A 286 28.64 -2.29 7.86
CA PRO A 286 29.00 -1.60 9.08
C PRO A 286 29.97 -0.44 8.78
N PRO A 287 29.61 0.82 9.11
CA PRO A 287 30.42 1.99 8.77
C PRO A 287 31.76 2.03 9.53
N ALA A 288 31.87 1.31 10.66
CA ALA A 288 33.09 1.21 11.45
C ALA A 288 34.25 0.46 10.74
N ALA A 289 33.97 -0.19 9.60
CA ALA A 289 34.99 -0.79 8.76
C ALA A 289 35.77 0.25 7.92
N CYS A 290 35.30 1.51 7.87
CA CYS A 290 35.87 2.60 7.06
C CYS A 290 36.12 2.24 5.58
N LYS A 291 35.34 1.29 5.04
CA LYS A 291 35.36 0.93 3.62
C LYS A 291 34.11 1.48 2.97
N ASP A 292 34.30 2.29 1.94
CA ASP A 292 33.22 2.82 1.13
C ASP A 292 32.76 1.77 0.10
N TYR A 293 31.61 2.04 -0.52
CA TYR A 293 31.03 1.16 -1.52
C TYR A 293 31.72 1.27 -2.89
N PRO A 294 31.70 0.19 -3.72
CA PRO A 294 32.39 0.18 -5.00
C PRO A 294 31.97 1.29 -5.98
N TRP A 295 30.70 1.70 -5.96
CA TRP A 295 30.17 2.79 -6.82
C TRP A 295 30.56 4.20 -6.35
N ARG A 296 31.31 4.32 -5.26
CA ARG A 296 31.92 5.58 -4.79
C ARG A 296 33.44 5.57 -4.87
N PHE A 297 34.05 4.49 -5.37
CA PHE A 297 35.50 4.46 -5.55
C PHE A 297 35.99 5.57 -6.47
N PRO A 298 37.23 6.07 -6.31
CA PRO A 298 37.76 7.18 -7.11
C PRO A 298 37.67 6.97 -8.63
N SER A 299 37.72 5.71 -9.09
CA SER A 299 37.60 5.32 -10.49
C SER A 299 36.16 5.29 -11.03
N SER A 300 35.16 5.40 -10.16
CA SER A 300 33.75 5.31 -10.54
C SER A 300 33.16 6.69 -10.86
N SER A 301 32.41 6.76 -11.95
CA SER A 301 31.73 7.99 -12.42
C SER A 301 30.21 7.92 -12.22
N THR A 302 29.73 7.12 -11.28
CA THR A 302 28.30 6.85 -11.09
C THR A 302 27.62 8.06 -10.45
N ASP A 303 26.62 8.63 -11.13
CA ASP A 303 25.83 9.73 -10.59
C ASP A 303 25.01 9.30 -9.36
N SER A 304 24.96 10.16 -8.34
CA SER A 304 24.15 9.94 -7.12
C SER A 304 22.66 9.66 -7.40
N ASN A 305 22.13 10.23 -8.48
CA ASN A 305 20.74 9.99 -8.88
C ASN A 305 20.51 8.55 -9.37
N VAL A 306 21.49 7.94 -10.05
CA VAL A 306 21.40 6.55 -10.53
C VAL A 306 21.46 5.58 -9.34
N ILE A 307 22.37 5.83 -8.39
CA ILE A 307 22.47 5.05 -7.15
C ILE A 307 21.14 5.07 -6.39
N LYS A 308 20.52 6.26 -6.29
CA LYS A 308 19.21 6.43 -5.63
C LYS A 308 18.09 5.67 -6.35
N TRP A 309 18.09 5.64 -7.68
CA TRP A 309 17.07 4.93 -8.46
C TRP A 309 17.20 3.41 -8.36
N LEU A 310 18.44 2.90 -8.35
CA LEU A 310 18.73 1.49 -8.11
C LEU A 310 18.45 1.05 -6.67
N TYR A 311 18.23 2.01 -5.76
CA TYR A 311 18.01 1.78 -4.34
C TYR A 311 19.18 1.01 -3.70
N PHE A 312 20.41 1.32 -4.13
CA PHE A 312 21.61 0.73 -3.56
C PHE A 312 21.92 1.33 -2.17
N PRO A 313 22.59 0.56 -1.30
CA PRO A 313 23.02 1.10 -0.02
C PRO A 313 24.06 2.20 -0.27
N ASP A 314 24.04 3.30 0.45
CA ASP A 314 25.09 4.32 0.31
C ASP A 314 25.18 5.14 1.60
N PHE A 315 26.39 5.58 1.94
CA PHE A 315 26.63 6.40 3.13
C PHE A 315 26.31 7.88 2.88
N HIS A 316 26.44 8.33 1.63
CA HIS A 316 26.09 9.68 1.21
C HIS A 316 24.59 9.77 0.85
N THR A 317 24.13 9.08 -0.20
CA THR A 317 22.70 9.06 -0.57
C THR A 317 21.97 7.86 0.02
N LYS A 318 21.71 7.88 1.33
CA LYS A 318 21.01 6.78 2.02
C LYS A 318 19.65 6.46 1.38
N PRO A 319 19.32 5.17 1.17
CA PRO A 319 18.00 4.78 0.70
C PRO A 319 16.94 5.20 1.72
N ASN A 320 15.79 5.68 1.24
CA ASN A 320 14.71 6.12 2.12
C ASN A 320 13.92 4.90 2.64
N PRO A 321 13.96 4.59 3.95
CA PRO A 321 13.31 3.40 4.47
C PRO A 321 11.78 3.53 4.48
N MET A 322 11.22 4.74 4.42
CA MET A 322 9.77 4.95 4.42
C MET A 322 9.05 4.30 3.23
N PHE A 323 9.76 3.98 2.14
CA PHE A 323 9.18 3.26 1.02
C PHE A 323 8.78 1.82 1.36
N LEU A 324 9.44 1.19 2.34
CA LEU A 324 9.12 -0.17 2.78
C LEU A 324 7.73 -0.28 3.42
N LEU A 325 7.16 0.84 3.90
CA LEU A 325 5.79 0.85 4.41
C LEU A 325 4.76 0.54 3.32
N TYR A 326 5.00 0.98 2.09
CA TYR A 326 4.11 0.67 0.97
C TYR A 326 4.17 -0.81 0.61
N ASP A 327 5.37 -1.40 0.58
CA ASP A 327 5.54 -2.83 0.32
C ASP A 327 4.95 -3.69 1.46
N PHE A 328 5.07 -3.23 2.71
CA PHE A 328 4.44 -3.87 3.85
C PHE A 328 2.90 -3.86 3.73
N MET A 329 2.30 -2.72 3.37
CA MET A 329 0.85 -2.66 3.16
C MET A 329 0.40 -3.62 2.06
N LEU A 330 1.18 -3.71 0.97
CA LEU A 330 0.94 -4.68 -0.10
C LEU A 330 1.03 -6.13 0.42
N LEU A 331 2.07 -6.45 1.19
CA LEU A 331 2.23 -7.78 1.80
C LEU A 331 1.09 -8.11 2.76
N LEU A 332 0.65 -7.15 3.57
CA LEU A 332 -0.48 -7.32 4.49
C LEU A 332 -1.76 -7.63 3.71
N CYS A 333 -2.12 -6.84 2.71
CA CYS A 333 -3.29 -7.11 1.87
C CYS A 333 -3.16 -8.45 1.13
N ALA A 334 -2.01 -8.77 0.56
CA ALA A 334 -1.79 -10.04 -0.12
C ALA A 334 -1.91 -11.24 0.83
N SER A 335 -1.44 -11.10 2.08
CA SER A 335 -1.59 -12.12 3.10
C SER A 335 -3.05 -12.33 3.51
N LEU A 336 -3.85 -11.26 3.61
CA LEU A 336 -5.29 -11.36 3.85
C LEU A 336 -5.99 -12.03 2.66
N GLN A 337 -5.61 -11.69 1.43
CA GLN A 337 -6.19 -12.29 0.23
C GLN A 337 -5.90 -13.79 0.14
N ARG A 338 -4.72 -14.22 0.62
CA ARG A 338 -4.41 -15.63 0.75
C ARG A 338 -5.39 -16.34 1.69
N GLN A 339 -5.69 -15.73 2.85
CA GLN A 339 -6.65 -16.29 3.79
C GLN A 339 -8.04 -16.39 3.16
N VAL A 340 -8.46 -15.37 2.40
CA VAL A 340 -9.73 -15.40 1.64
C VAL A 340 -9.77 -16.59 0.67
N PHE A 341 -8.70 -16.85 -0.08
CA PHE A 341 -8.64 -18.02 -0.98
C PHE A 341 -8.66 -19.38 -0.25
N GLU A 342 -8.24 -19.43 1.02
CA GLU A 342 -8.35 -20.63 1.86
C GLU A 342 -9.78 -20.76 2.41
N GLU A 343 -10.38 -19.67 2.89
CA GLU A 343 -11.76 -19.60 3.41
C GLU A 343 -12.83 -19.84 2.33
N GLU A 344 -12.60 -19.42 1.08
CA GLU A 344 -13.50 -19.68 -0.06
C GLU A 344 -13.71 -21.17 -0.34
N LYS A 345 -12.80 -22.04 0.09
CA LYS A 345 -12.93 -23.49 -0.07
C LYS A 345 -13.87 -24.12 0.96
N GLU A 346 -14.19 -23.42 2.04
CA GLU A 346 -15.07 -23.93 3.09
C GLU A 346 -16.55 -23.71 2.72
N GLU A 347 -17.33 -24.79 2.72
CA GLU A 347 -18.74 -24.75 2.30
C GLU A 347 -19.61 -23.88 3.21
N ALA A 348 -19.33 -23.88 4.52
CA ALA A 348 -20.06 -23.09 5.49
C ALA A 348 -19.89 -21.57 5.23
N VAL A 349 -18.70 -21.14 4.85
CA VAL A 349 -18.42 -19.75 4.48
C VAL A 349 -19.11 -19.40 3.17
N ARG A 350 -19.08 -20.29 2.17
CA ARG A 350 -19.76 -20.09 0.89
C ARG A 350 -21.27 -19.91 1.04
N LEU A 351 -21.91 -20.60 1.97
CA LEU A 351 -23.34 -20.46 2.23
C LEU A 351 -23.70 -19.09 2.83
N LEU A 352 -22.85 -18.57 3.72
CA LEU A 352 -23.07 -17.29 4.41
C LEU A 352 -22.70 -16.09 3.54
N ALA A 353 -21.50 -16.12 2.96
CA ALA A 353 -20.91 -15.01 2.20
C ALA A 353 -21.26 -15.03 0.71
N GLY A 354 -21.74 -16.17 0.19
CA GLY A 354 -22.03 -16.39 -1.22
C GLY A 354 -20.80 -16.85 -2.01
N ASP A 355 -21.04 -17.48 -3.16
CA ASP A 355 -19.98 -17.99 -4.04
C ASP A 355 -19.17 -16.86 -4.71
N ASN A 356 -17.87 -17.12 -4.92
CA ASN A 356 -16.89 -16.26 -5.59
C ASN A 356 -16.33 -16.91 -6.87
N MET A 357 -16.89 -18.04 -7.27
CA MET A 357 -16.51 -18.71 -8.52
C MET A 357 -16.97 -17.90 -9.74
N GLU A 358 -16.07 -17.73 -10.71
CA GLU A 358 -16.38 -17.07 -11.98
C GLU A 358 -17.52 -17.80 -12.72
N ILE A 359 -18.43 -17.03 -13.30
CA ILE A 359 -19.55 -17.55 -14.09
C ILE A 359 -19.01 -18.16 -15.40
N CYS A 360 -19.63 -19.25 -15.86
CA CYS A 360 -19.24 -19.89 -17.12
C CYS A 360 -19.46 -18.94 -18.31
N ARG A 361 -18.38 -18.69 -19.06
CA ARG A 361 -18.29 -17.62 -20.09
C ARG A 361 -18.97 -17.96 -21.42
N ASP A 362 -19.49 -19.17 -21.55
CA ASP A 362 -20.08 -19.71 -22.78
C ASP A 362 -21.63 -19.75 -22.74
N LEU A 363 -22.28 -19.25 -21.68
CA LEU A 363 -23.75 -19.17 -21.59
C LEU A 363 -24.29 -17.92 -22.28
N ASP A 364 -25.33 -18.10 -23.10
CA ASP A 364 -26.11 -17.02 -23.70
C ASP A 364 -27.04 -16.37 -22.67
N SER A 365 -27.30 -15.07 -22.80
CA SER A 365 -28.07 -14.26 -21.83
C SER A 365 -29.46 -14.81 -21.53
N THR A 366 -30.11 -15.43 -22.50
CA THR A 366 -31.45 -16.05 -22.38
C THR A 366 -31.42 -17.37 -21.59
N SER A 367 -30.38 -18.18 -21.77
CA SER A 367 -30.17 -19.41 -21.00
C SER A 367 -29.72 -19.11 -19.56
N PHE A 368 -28.99 -18.01 -19.39
CA PHE A 368 -28.51 -17.52 -18.10
C PHE A 368 -29.63 -16.89 -17.27
N SER A 369 -30.54 -16.12 -17.89
CA SER A 369 -31.64 -15.47 -17.15
C SER A 369 -32.57 -16.45 -16.44
N GLN A 370 -32.71 -17.67 -16.97
CA GLN A 370 -33.55 -18.71 -16.37
C GLN A 370 -32.90 -19.38 -15.14
N HIS A 371 -31.57 -19.34 -15.04
CA HIS A 371 -30.79 -19.93 -13.93
C HIS A 371 -30.22 -18.89 -12.97
N ASN A 372 -30.46 -17.60 -13.21
CA ASN A 372 -29.93 -16.52 -12.39
C ASN A 372 -30.68 -16.46 -11.04
N PRO A 373 -30.00 -16.65 -9.90
CA PRO A 373 -30.64 -16.55 -8.58
C PRO A 373 -30.97 -15.10 -8.18
N VAL A 374 -30.46 -14.10 -8.91
CA VAL A 374 -30.66 -12.68 -8.59
C VAL A 374 -31.97 -12.17 -9.19
N PRO A 375 -32.85 -11.51 -8.40
CA PRO A 375 -34.10 -10.95 -8.92
C PRO A 375 -33.85 -9.76 -9.87
N ASP A 376 -34.78 -9.53 -10.79
CA ASP A 376 -34.72 -8.41 -11.72
C ASP A 376 -34.81 -7.05 -10.99
N PHE A 377 -33.79 -6.22 -11.17
CA PHE A 377 -33.64 -4.89 -10.56
C PHE A 377 -33.82 -3.74 -11.58
N ILE A 378 -34.05 -4.04 -12.87
CA ILE A 378 -34.13 -3.02 -13.94
C ILE A 378 -35.32 -2.06 -13.71
N HIS A 379 -36.40 -2.57 -13.14
CA HIS A 379 -37.64 -1.83 -12.91
C HIS A 379 -37.60 -0.91 -11.68
N CYS A 380 -36.45 -0.78 -10.99
CA CYS A 380 -36.22 0.17 -9.89
C CYS A 380 -37.32 0.16 -8.81
N ARG A 381 -37.73 -1.02 -8.33
CA ARG A 381 -38.79 -1.14 -7.30
C ARG A 381 -38.35 -0.60 -5.94
N SER A 382 -37.06 -0.68 -5.64
CA SER A 382 -36.45 -0.14 -4.42
C SER A 382 -35.35 0.89 -4.72
N TYR A 383 -34.99 1.70 -3.72
CA TYR A 383 -33.82 2.59 -3.83
C TYR A 383 -32.51 1.83 -4.04
N LEU A 384 -32.43 0.60 -3.52
CA LEU A 384 -31.29 -0.29 -3.74
C LEU A 384 -31.23 -0.72 -5.21
N ASP A 385 -32.37 -0.99 -5.85
CA ASP A 385 -32.43 -1.31 -7.28
C ASP A 385 -32.04 -0.10 -8.14
N MET A 386 -32.45 1.11 -7.77
CA MET A 386 -31.99 2.33 -8.44
C MET A 386 -30.46 2.47 -8.39
N LEU A 387 -29.86 2.21 -7.23
CA LEU A 387 -28.40 2.21 -7.08
C LEU A 387 -27.74 1.11 -7.91
N LYS A 388 -28.32 -0.09 -7.94
CA LYS A 388 -27.84 -1.20 -8.79
C LYS A 388 -27.89 -0.84 -10.27
N VAL A 389 -28.99 -0.28 -10.77
CA VAL A 389 -29.09 0.15 -12.17
C VAL A 389 -28.03 1.22 -12.49
N ILE A 390 -27.81 2.18 -11.59
CA ILE A 390 -26.76 3.19 -11.79
C ILE A 390 -25.37 2.54 -11.85
N MET A 391 -25.09 1.64 -10.91
CA MET A 391 -23.81 0.92 -10.81
C MET A 391 -23.57 -0.04 -11.97
N PHE A 392 -24.57 -0.81 -12.42
CA PHE A 392 -24.38 -1.85 -13.42
C PHE A 392 -24.60 -1.36 -14.86
N SER A 393 -25.44 -0.35 -15.11
CA SER A 393 -25.71 0.12 -16.48
C SER A 393 -24.87 1.33 -16.88
N TYR A 394 -24.70 2.32 -15.99
CA TYR A 394 -24.04 3.58 -16.34
C TYR A 394 -22.54 3.62 -16.02
N LEU A 395 -22.04 2.73 -15.17
CA LEU A 395 -20.62 2.73 -14.79
C LEU A 395 -19.69 2.47 -15.99
N PHE A 396 -20.12 1.66 -16.95
CA PHE A 396 -19.36 1.39 -18.18
C PHE A 396 -18.99 2.69 -18.92
N TRP A 397 -19.97 3.56 -19.15
CA TRP A 397 -19.75 4.85 -19.84
C TRP A 397 -18.93 5.84 -19.01
N PHE A 398 -19.12 5.82 -17.68
CA PHE A 398 -18.32 6.62 -16.77
C PHE A 398 -16.82 6.24 -16.83
N VAL A 399 -16.53 4.94 -16.85
CA VAL A 399 -15.16 4.42 -16.98
C VAL A 399 -14.53 4.83 -18.30
N LEU A 400 -15.26 4.76 -19.42
CA LEU A 400 -14.76 5.21 -20.72
C LEU A 400 -14.40 6.71 -20.70
N THR A 401 -15.17 7.51 -19.97
CA THR A 401 -14.87 8.94 -19.75
C THR A 401 -13.57 9.13 -18.97
N ILE A 402 -13.32 8.31 -17.93
CA ILE A 402 -12.04 8.35 -17.20
C ILE A 402 -10.88 7.96 -18.12
N ILE A 403 -11.03 6.92 -18.94
CA ILE A 403 -10.00 6.53 -19.92
C ILE A 403 -9.71 7.68 -20.89
N PHE A 404 -10.74 8.40 -21.37
CA PHE A 404 -10.59 9.58 -22.21
C PHE A 404 -9.80 10.71 -21.52
N ILE A 405 -10.14 11.05 -20.27
CA ILE A 405 -9.43 12.06 -19.48
C ILE A 405 -7.95 11.66 -19.32
N THR A 406 -7.67 10.38 -19.08
CA THR A 406 -6.30 9.90 -18.91
C THR A 406 -5.49 9.92 -20.21
N GLY A 407 -6.15 9.72 -21.35
CA GLY A 407 -5.56 9.89 -22.67
C GLY A 407 -5.30 11.35 -23.07
N THR A 408 -6.02 12.32 -22.51
CA THR A 408 -5.90 13.74 -22.91
C THR A 408 -5.02 14.58 -21.96
N THR A 409 -4.90 14.18 -20.68
CA THR A 409 -4.19 14.98 -19.66
C THR A 409 -2.67 15.09 -19.87
N ARG A 410 -2.03 14.17 -20.59
CA ARG A 410 -0.59 14.20 -20.88
C ARG A 410 -0.34 13.89 -22.35
N ILE A 411 0.62 14.58 -22.95
CA ILE A 411 1.03 14.33 -24.33
C ILE A 411 2.10 13.24 -24.31
N SER A 412 1.73 11.99 -24.61
CA SER A 412 2.69 10.88 -24.74
C SER A 412 2.19 9.84 -25.74
N ILE A 413 3.11 9.06 -26.32
CA ILE A 413 2.71 7.94 -27.19
C ILE A 413 1.82 6.91 -26.49
N PHE A 414 2.01 6.72 -25.17
CA PHE A 414 1.14 5.86 -24.36
C PHE A 414 -0.29 6.41 -24.22
N CYS A 415 -0.47 7.73 -24.34
CA CYS A 415 -1.79 8.35 -24.28
C CYS A 415 -2.58 8.12 -25.57
N MET A 416 -1.90 7.97 -26.72
CA MET A 416 -2.54 7.64 -28.00
C MET A 416 -3.28 6.30 -27.93
N GLY A 417 -2.72 5.28 -27.28
CA GLY A 417 -3.39 3.98 -27.14
C GLY A 417 -4.66 4.05 -26.30
N TYR A 418 -4.69 4.85 -25.23
CA TYR A 418 -5.92 5.07 -24.45
C TYR A 418 -7.01 5.80 -25.27
N LEU A 419 -6.62 6.77 -26.12
CA LEU A 419 -7.57 7.46 -27.00
C LEU A 419 -8.14 6.51 -28.06
N VAL A 420 -7.30 5.70 -28.71
CA VAL A 420 -7.74 4.70 -29.70
C VAL A 420 -8.70 3.70 -29.06
N ALA A 421 -8.36 3.17 -27.88
CA ALA A 421 -9.25 2.25 -27.17
C ALA A 421 -10.57 2.92 -26.77
N CYS A 422 -10.52 4.16 -26.28
CA CYS A 422 -11.72 4.92 -25.91
C CYS A 422 -12.66 5.14 -27.10
N PHE A 423 -12.14 5.60 -28.24
CA PHE A 423 -12.96 5.80 -29.44
C PHE A 423 -13.53 4.47 -29.97
N TYR A 424 -12.76 3.39 -29.91
CA TYR A 424 -13.24 2.06 -30.29
C TYR A 424 -14.43 1.63 -29.41
N PHE A 425 -14.31 1.73 -28.08
CA PHE A 425 -15.40 1.36 -27.16
C PHE A 425 -16.59 2.33 -27.20
N LEU A 426 -16.39 3.62 -27.50
CA LEU A 426 -17.51 4.56 -27.67
C LEU A 426 -18.30 4.29 -28.95
N LEU A 427 -17.63 3.93 -30.05
CA LEU A 427 -18.28 3.65 -31.33
C LEU A 427 -18.98 2.29 -31.34
N PHE A 428 -18.33 1.24 -30.81
CA PHE A 428 -18.85 -0.13 -30.86
C PHE A 428 -19.44 -0.63 -29.54
N GLY A 429 -19.47 0.21 -28.49
CA GLY A 429 -19.84 -0.19 -27.13
C GLY A 429 -21.26 -0.76 -27.00
N GLY A 430 -22.23 -0.14 -27.68
CA GLY A 430 -23.62 -0.61 -27.68
C GLY A 430 -23.76 -2.03 -28.24
N ASP A 431 -23.14 -2.29 -29.39
CA ASP A 431 -23.17 -3.61 -30.03
C ASP A 431 -22.32 -4.65 -29.26
N LEU A 432 -21.25 -4.21 -28.59
CA LEU A 432 -20.41 -5.06 -27.75
C LEU A 432 -21.14 -5.58 -26.51
N LEU A 433 -22.06 -4.78 -25.93
CA LEU A 433 -22.87 -5.19 -24.79
C LEU A 433 -23.93 -6.25 -25.15
N LEU A 434 -24.32 -6.33 -26.44
CA LEU A 434 -25.25 -7.35 -26.95
C LEU A 434 -24.55 -8.68 -27.29
N LYS A 435 -23.23 -8.66 -27.45
CA LYS A 435 -22.42 -9.86 -27.73
C LYS A 435 -22.21 -10.70 -26.47
N PRO A 436 -21.91 -12.01 -26.61
CA PRO A 436 -21.62 -12.86 -25.46
C PRO A 436 -20.41 -12.33 -24.66
N ILE A 437 -20.47 -12.52 -23.34
CA ILE A 437 -19.55 -11.96 -22.33
C ILE A 437 -18.07 -12.28 -22.66
N LYS A 438 -17.80 -13.42 -23.29
CA LYS A 438 -16.46 -13.85 -23.73
C LYS A 438 -15.76 -12.85 -24.64
N SER A 439 -16.48 -12.21 -25.57
CA SER A 439 -15.90 -11.28 -26.53
C SER A 439 -15.53 -9.95 -25.86
N ILE A 440 -16.46 -9.38 -25.09
CA ILE A 440 -16.24 -8.13 -24.35
C ILE A 440 -15.11 -8.29 -23.31
N LEU A 441 -15.07 -9.40 -22.58
CA LEU A 441 -13.99 -9.72 -21.64
C LEU A 441 -12.62 -9.77 -22.32
N HIS A 442 -12.52 -10.32 -23.54
CA HIS A 442 -11.24 -10.40 -24.24
C HIS A 442 -10.67 -9.01 -24.57
N TYR A 443 -11.52 -8.08 -25.05
CA TYR A 443 -11.10 -6.70 -25.30
C TYR A 443 -10.78 -5.95 -24.01
N TRP A 444 -11.53 -6.19 -22.94
CA TRP A 444 -11.24 -5.61 -21.61
C TRP A 444 -9.91 -6.08 -21.05
N ASP A 445 -9.60 -7.38 -21.17
CA ASP A 445 -8.31 -7.92 -20.72
C ASP A 445 -7.13 -7.33 -21.51
N PHE A 446 -7.32 -7.10 -22.81
CA PHE A 446 -6.32 -6.40 -23.62
C PHE A 446 -6.11 -4.95 -23.15
N LEU A 447 -7.17 -4.24 -22.77
CA LEU A 447 -7.06 -2.90 -22.19
C LEU A 447 -6.36 -2.90 -20.82
N ILE A 448 -6.66 -3.88 -19.96
CA ILE A 448 -6.00 -4.05 -18.66
C ILE A 448 -4.51 -4.34 -18.88
N ALA A 449 -4.18 -5.26 -19.78
CA ALA A 449 -2.80 -5.57 -20.14
C ALA A 449 -2.06 -4.34 -20.69
N TYR A 450 -2.71 -3.55 -21.55
CA TYR A 450 -2.17 -2.28 -22.03
C TYR A 450 -1.89 -1.31 -20.89
N ASN A 451 -2.81 -1.18 -19.93
CA ASN A 451 -2.63 -0.29 -18.78
C ASN A 451 -1.44 -0.69 -17.91
N VAL A 452 -1.33 -1.98 -17.59
CA VAL A 452 -0.19 -2.54 -16.83
C VAL A 452 1.11 -2.32 -17.59
N PHE A 453 1.13 -2.55 -18.91
CA PHE A 453 2.28 -2.28 -19.76
C PHE A 453 2.71 -0.81 -19.77
N VAL A 454 1.77 0.13 -19.83
CA VAL A 454 2.08 1.56 -19.75
C VAL A 454 2.71 1.91 -18.40
N ILE A 455 2.18 1.36 -17.30
CA ILE A 455 2.72 1.58 -15.95
C ILE A 455 4.14 1.02 -15.86
N THR A 456 4.39 -0.20 -16.35
CA THR A 456 5.72 -0.82 -16.31
C THR A 456 6.70 -0.02 -17.15
N MET A 457 6.36 0.32 -18.39
CA MET A 457 7.23 1.11 -19.27
C MET A 457 7.55 2.49 -18.70
N LYS A 458 6.57 3.17 -18.10
CA LYS A 458 6.84 4.45 -17.42
C LYS A 458 7.79 4.29 -16.23
N ASN A 459 7.72 3.18 -15.50
CA ASN A 459 8.68 2.89 -14.44
C ASN A 459 10.09 2.64 -15.02
N ILE A 460 10.22 1.81 -16.05
CA ILE A 460 11.52 1.55 -16.69
C ILE A 460 12.14 2.85 -17.22
N LEU A 461 11.35 3.68 -17.91
CA LEU A 461 11.79 4.97 -18.45
C LEU A 461 12.12 6.01 -17.36
N SER A 462 11.72 5.78 -16.11
CA SER A 462 12.01 6.71 -15.00
C SER A 462 13.51 6.80 -14.66
N ILE A 463 14.31 5.76 -14.96
CA ILE A 463 15.77 5.82 -14.82
C ILE A 463 16.39 6.89 -15.74
N LEU A 464 15.87 7.01 -16.96
CA LEU A 464 16.34 7.99 -17.94
C LEU A 464 15.98 9.41 -17.46
N ALA A 465 14.77 9.56 -16.90
CA ALA A 465 14.25 10.83 -16.42
C ALA A 465 14.93 11.33 -15.13
N CYS A 466 15.17 10.45 -14.16
CA CYS A 466 15.71 10.82 -12.84
C CYS A 466 17.24 10.67 -12.77
N GLY A 467 17.81 9.65 -13.42
CA GLY A 467 19.24 9.35 -13.41
C GLY A 467 20.03 10.19 -14.41
N TYR A 468 19.68 10.13 -15.69
CA TYR A 468 20.48 10.65 -16.80
C TYR A 468 20.02 11.99 -17.38
N ILE A 469 19.26 12.79 -16.62
CA ILE A 469 18.65 14.03 -17.11
C ILE A 469 19.64 15.00 -17.77
N LYS A 470 20.89 15.09 -17.28
CA LYS A 470 21.92 15.99 -17.82
C LYS A 470 22.32 15.62 -19.26
N SER A 471 22.52 14.32 -19.52
CA SER A 471 22.90 13.80 -20.85
C SER A 471 21.71 13.76 -21.81
N LEU A 472 20.52 13.47 -21.28
CA LEU A 472 19.31 13.36 -22.09
C LEU A 472 18.84 14.71 -22.65
N VAL A 473 18.93 15.78 -21.86
CA VAL A 473 18.57 17.13 -22.30
C VAL A 473 19.53 17.66 -23.38
N THR A 474 20.82 17.30 -23.30
CA THR A 474 21.83 17.77 -24.25
C THR A 474 21.77 17.04 -25.60
N ASN A 475 21.52 15.72 -25.59
CA ASN A 475 21.64 14.92 -26.81
C ASN A 475 20.30 14.45 -27.40
N HIS A 476 19.26 14.24 -26.58
CA HIS A 476 18.05 13.51 -26.98
C HIS A 476 16.76 14.13 -26.41
N CYS A 477 16.61 15.44 -26.59
CA CYS A 477 15.41 16.17 -26.17
C CYS A 477 14.10 15.62 -26.78
N TRP A 478 14.14 15.14 -28.04
CA TRP A 478 12.98 14.54 -28.71
C TRP A 478 12.38 13.34 -27.93
N LEU A 479 13.25 12.56 -27.26
CA LEU A 479 12.85 11.39 -26.47
C LEU A 479 12.06 11.79 -25.21
N ILE A 480 12.45 12.92 -24.59
CA ILE A 480 11.77 13.47 -23.42
C ILE A 480 10.35 13.90 -23.79
N GLN A 481 10.18 14.55 -24.94
CA GLN A 481 8.88 15.01 -25.43
C GLN A 481 7.97 13.84 -25.84
N LEU A 482 8.50 12.83 -26.54
CA LEU A 482 7.72 11.71 -27.06
C LEU A 482 7.10 10.83 -25.94
N PHE A 483 7.85 10.61 -24.86
CA PHE A 483 7.41 9.78 -23.73
C PHE A 483 6.92 10.59 -22.52
N SER A 484 6.97 11.93 -22.57
CA SER A 484 6.66 12.84 -21.46
C SER A 484 7.41 12.44 -20.17
N LEU A 485 8.73 12.32 -20.26
CA LEU A 485 9.58 11.89 -19.15
C LEU A 485 9.65 12.97 -18.06
N ALA A 486 9.14 12.67 -16.87
CA ALA A 486 9.21 13.57 -15.72
C ALA A 486 9.55 12.81 -14.43
N CYS A 487 10.53 13.31 -13.67
CA CYS A 487 10.87 12.76 -12.37
C CYS A 487 9.90 13.30 -11.29
N THR A 488 9.04 12.43 -10.78
CA THR A 488 7.95 12.80 -9.84
C THR A 488 8.36 12.67 -8.37
N ILE A 489 9.45 11.95 -8.08
CA ILE A 489 9.90 11.63 -6.73
C ILE A 489 10.60 12.84 -6.07
N LYS A 490 10.29 13.08 -4.79
CA LYS A 490 10.94 14.12 -3.99
C LYS A 490 12.39 13.73 -3.64
N GLY A 491 13.30 14.72 -3.66
CA GLY A 491 14.69 14.55 -3.24
C GLY A 491 15.67 14.05 -4.32
N TYR A 492 15.27 13.96 -5.59
CA TYR A 492 16.25 14.02 -6.69
C TYR A 492 16.69 15.48 -6.87
N SER A 493 17.89 15.73 -7.36
CA SER A 493 18.39 17.09 -7.59
C SER A 493 17.53 17.80 -8.65
N LYS A 494 16.46 18.44 -8.19
CA LYS A 494 15.65 19.34 -9.01
C LYS A 494 16.45 20.62 -9.16
N ARG A 495 17.15 20.79 -10.28
CA ARG A 495 17.43 22.16 -10.71
C ARG A 495 16.06 22.83 -10.92
N ARG A 496 15.80 23.94 -10.24
CA ARG A 496 14.51 24.68 -10.28
C ARG A 496 14.21 25.15 -11.70
N HIS A 497 13.63 24.28 -12.53
CA HIS A 497 13.01 24.65 -13.80
C HIS A 497 11.73 23.83 -14.00
N HIS A 498 10.87 23.77 -12.98
CA HIS A 498 9.49 23.27 -13.13
C HIS A 498 8.63 24.16 -14.05
N LEU A 499 9.14 25.33 -14.47
CA LEU A 499 8.52 26.19 -15.49
C LEU A 499 9.17 26.08 -16.88
N GLY A 500 10.13 25.17 -17.09
CA GLY A 500 11.00 25.22 -18.27
C GLY A 500 11.35 23.90 -18.95
N GLN A 501 10.91 22.73 -18.49
CA GLN A 501 11.28 21.46 -19.15
C GLN A 501 10.71 21.33 -20.58
N HIS A 502 9.56 21.95 -20.88
CA HIS A 502 9.08 22.09 -22.26
C HIS A 502 9.77 23.23 -23.03
N LEU A 503 10.26 24.27 -22.33
CA LEU A 503 10.86 25.45 -22.95
C LEU A 503 12.32 25.23 -23.38
N PHE A 504 13.08 24.42 -22.64
CA PHE A 504 14.48 24.06 -22.94
C PHE A 504 14.62 23.09 -24.13
N CYS A 505 13.50 22.57 -24.61
CA CYS A 505 13.43 21.52 -25.61
C CYS A 505 12.78 22.00 -26.92
N LEU A 506 12.50 23.31 -27.03
CA LEU A 506 12.07 23.92 -28.29
C LEU A 506 13.29 24.16 -29.19
N PRO A 507 13.18 23.92 -30.50
CA PRO A 507 14.22 24.31 -31.43
C PRO A 507 14.41 25.84 -31.40
N VAL A 508 15.66 26.29 -31.53
CA VAL A 508 16.12 27.70 -31.48
C VAL A 508 15.35 28.65 -32.43
N ALA A 509 14.55 28.13 -33.36
CA ALA A 509 13.76 28.89 -34.31
C ALA A 509 12.58 29.69 -33.69
N THR A 510 12.18 29.46 -32.43
CA THR A 510 11.04 30.18 -31.81
C THR A 510 11.43 31.13 -30.68
N ALA A 511 12.72 31.38 -30.46
CA ALA A 511 13.21 32.24 -29.37
C ALA A 511 13.09 33.75 -29.65
N THR A 512 12.70 34.19 -30.85
CA THR A 512 12.70 35.62 -31.22
C THR A 512 11.36 36.34 -31.10
N ARG A 513 10.30 35.74 -30.52
CA ARG A 513 8.97 36.38 -30.53
C ARG A 513 8.17 36.44 -29.24
N ILE A 514 8.77 36.14 -28.08
CA ILE A 514 8.06 36.26 -26.79
C ILE A 514 8.97 36.97 -25.77
N HIS A 515 9.17 38.26 -25.97
CA HIS A 515 9.60 39.18 -24.93
C HIS A 515 8.59 40.33 -24.87
N GLU A 516 7.49 40.13 -24.13
CA GLU A 516 6.72 41.24 -23.57
C GLU A 516 6.00 40.77 -22.30
N PRO A 517 6.20 41.42 -21.13
CA PRO A 517 5.66 40.99 -19.85
C PRO A 517 4.34 41.73 -19.55
N LEU A 518 3.25 41.00 -19.34
CA LEU A 518 2.03 41.53 -18.73
C LEU A 518 1.65 40.68 -17.50
N LEU A 519 1.94 41.28 -16.33
CA LEU A 519 1.46 41.14 -14.93
C LEU A 519 0.23 40.24 -14.62
N PRO A 520 -0.11 39.99 -13.34
CA PRO A 520 0.71 39.69 -12.16
C PRO A 520 0.19 38.46 -11.36
N THR A 521 0.96 38.12 -10.33
CA THR A 521 0.74 37.13 -9.29
C THR A 521 -0.69 37.03 -8.71
N ARG A 522 -1.31 35.83 -8.81
CA ARG A 522 -2.33 35.38 -7.84
C ARG A 522 -2.02 33.95 -7.40
N GLY A 523 -1.67 33.82 -6.12
CA GLY A 523 -1.13 32.62 -5.52
C GLY A 523 -2.16 31.53 -5.19
N ARG A 524 -1.62 30.31 -5.08
CA ARG A 524 -2.12 29.17 -4.28
C ARG A 524 -3.59 28.79 -4.46
N ARG A 525 -3.90 27.90 -5.42
CA ARG A 525 -4.93 26.83 -5.26
C ARG A 525 -5.03 25.74 -6.33
N HIS A 526 -4.10 25.61 -7.28
CA HIS A 526 -4.20 24.62 -8.38
C HIS A 526 -3.17 23.47 -8.35
N SER A 527 -2.54 23.17 -7.22
CA SER A 527 -1.50 22.13 -7.14
C SER A 527 -2.00 20.73 -6.72
N LEU A 528 -3.31 20.50 -6.56
CA LEU A 528 -3.85 19.19 -6.15
C LEU A 528 -4.29 18.29 -7.32
N LEU A 529 -4.57 18.83 -8.51
CA LEU A 529 -5.05 18.08 -9.67
C LEU A 529 -3.94 17.60 -10.64
N THR A 530 -2.68 17.93 -10.37
CA THR A 530 -1.55 17.66 -11.26
C THR A 530 -0.55 16.64 -10.67
N ASP A 531 -0.92 15.92 -9.60
CA ASP A 531 -0.07 14.91 -9.00
C ASP A 531 -0.28 13.53 -9.68
N PRO A 532 0.70 13.00 -10.42
CA PRO A 532 0.58 11.70 -11.11
C PRO A 532 0.32 10.52 -10.16
N ARG A 533 0.60 10.69 -8.86
CA ARG A 533 0.29 9.73 -7.81
C ARG A 533 -1.21 9.61 -7.52
N LEU A 534 -1.95 10.70 -7.67
CA LEU A 534 -3.41 10.71 -7.49
C LEU A 534 -4.13 10.14 -8.72
N GLN A 535 -3.62 10.35 -9.94
CA GLN A 535 -4.22 9.78 -11.17
C GLN A 535 -3.97 8.28 -11.34
N VAL A 536 -2.80 7.75 -10.97
CA VAL A 536 -2.53 6.30 -11.00
C VAL A 536 -3.39 5.58 -9.96
N ASN A 537 -3.57 6.17 -8.77
CA ASN A 537 -4.51 5.65 -7.77
C ASN A 537 -5.98 5.81 -8.19
N PHE A 538 -6.37 6.91 -8.84
CA PHE A 538 -7.74 7.09 -9.33
C PHE A 538 -8.12 6.11 -10.45
N ASN A 539 -7.21 5.86 -11.40
CA ASN A 539 -7.48 4.93 -12.49
C ASN A 539 -7.60 3.50 -11.96
N VAL A 540 -6.70 3.08 -11.07
CA VAL A 540 -6.71 1.69 -10.60
C VAL A 540 -7.79 1.41 -9.55
N VAL A 541 -8.21 2.42 -8.75
CA VAL A 541 -9.35 2.29 -7.83
C VAL A 541 -10.62 1.92 -8.60
N TRP A 542 -10.76 2.44 -9.82
CA TRP A 542 -11.91 2.17 -10.68
C TRP A 542 -11.70 1.00 -11.66
N PHE A 543 -10.46 0.67 -12.05
CA PHE A 543 -10.16 -0.57 -12.78
C PHE A 543 -10.40 -1.84 -11.91
N GLY A 544 -10.20 -1.76 -10.59
CA GLY A 544 -10.67 -2.80 -9.66
C GLY A 544 -12.20 -2.91 -9.62
N LEU A 545 -12.92 -1.79 -9.78
CA LEU A 545 -14.38 -1.75 -9.94
C LEU A 545 -14.86 -2.26 -11.32
N LEU A 546 -13.98 -2.66 -12.25
CA LEU A 546 -14.37 -3.29 -13.53
C LEU A 546 -14.12 -4.78 -13.61
N TYR A 547 -13.17 -5.33 -12.83
CA TYR A 547 -13.19 -6.78 -12.55
C TYR A 547 -14.50 -7.18 -11.85
N PHE A 548 -15.01 -6.25 -11.06
CA PHE A 548 -16.33 -6.19 -10.43
C PHE A 548 -17.54 -6.37 -11.37
N HIS A 549 -17.36 -6.27 -12.68
CA HIS A 549 -18.49 -6.18 -13.62
C HIS A 549 -18.77 -7.46 -14.40
N ASN A 550 -17.94 -8.51 -14.28
CA ASN A 550 -18.15 -9.76 -15.02
C ASN A 550 -18.29 -11.02 -14.15
N ASP A 551 -18.14 -10.90 -12.82
CA ASP A 551 -18.25 -12.04 -11.87
C ASP A 551 -19.44 -11.90 -10.90
N HIS A 552 -20.40 -11.00 -11.16
CA HIS A 552 -21.66 -10.89 -10.42
C HIS A 552 -22.88 -10.80 -11.32
#